data_AF-A0A0D0E497-F1
#
_entry.id   AF-A0A0D0E497-F1
#
_cell.length_a   1.000
_cell.length_b   1.000
_cell.length_c   1.000
_cell.angle_alpha   90.00
_cell.angle_beta   90.00
_cell.angle_gamma   90.00
#
_symmetry.space_group_name_H-M   'P 1'
#
loop_
_entity.id
_entity.type
_entity.pdbx_description
1 polymer ?
#
loop_
_entity_poly.entity_id
_entity_poly.type
_entity_poly.pdbx_seq_one_letter_code
_entity_poly.pdbx_strand_id
1 'polypeptide(L)'
;MAKLSDQLRYFINKKITEDANWRDIRVVLSGHEVPGEGEHKIMEYIRLSRAQPDYNPNVRHCLYGLDADLVMLGLLSHDPHFCLLREEVKFGPATKKKGGGRLSICYIFR
;
A
#
# COMPACT_ATOMS: atom_id res chain seq x y z
N MET A 1 -21.22 -2.52 -1.79
CA MET A 1 -19.93 -1.99 -1.29
C MET A 1 -20.07 -1.10 -0.05
N ALA A 2 -21.24 -0.49 0.21
CA ALA A 2 -21.53 0.25 1.45
C ALA A 2 -21.20 -0.52 2.74
N LYS A 3 -21.78 -1.72 2.92
CA LYS A 3 -21.52 -2.56 4.10
C LYS A 3 -20.03 -2.85 4.33
N LEU A 4 -19.25 -3.09 3.27
CA LEU A 4 -17.81 -3.32 3.38
C LEU A 4 -17.09 -2.05 3.87
N SER A 5 -17.48 -0.89 3.35
CA SER A 5 -16.89 0.39 3.76
C SER A 5 -17.17 0.70 5.23
N ASP A 6 -18.38 0.40 5.72
CA ASP A 6 -18.73 0.55 7.14
C ASP A 6 -17.89 -0.37 8.03
N GLN A 7 -17.72 -1.64 7.62
CA GLN A 7 -16.89 -2.59 8.37
C GLN A 7 -15.41 -2.20 8.37
N LEU A 8 -14.88 -1.65 7.27
CA LEU A 8 -13.51 -1.14 7.21
C LEU A 8 -13.31 0.06 8.13
N ARG A 9 -14.27 1.00 8.16
CA ARG A 9 -14.23 2.15 9.08
C ARG A 9 -14.24 1.66 10.53
N TYR A 10 -15.11 0.71 10.86
CA TYR A 10 -15.13 0.08 12.18
C TYR A 10 -13.79 -0.58 12.53
N PHE A 11 -13.21 -1.35 11.60
CA PHE A 11 -11.93 -2.01 11.78
C PHE A 11 -10.78 -1.03 12.04
N ILE A 12 -10.69 0.05 11.27
CA ILE A 12 -9.67 1.09 11.43
C ILE A 12 -9.80 1.73 12.83
N ASN A 13 -11.02 2.12 13.23
CA ASN A 13 -11.26 2.73 14.54
C ASN A 13 -10.89 1.79 15.69
N LYS A 14 -11.24 0.51 15.55
CA LYS A 14 -10.86 -0.53 16.51
C LYS A 14 -9.33 -0.65 16.59
N LYS A 15 -8.64 -0.69 15.44
CA LYS A 15 -7.17 -0.78 15.38
C LYS A 15 -6.47 0.41 16.02
N ILE A 16 -6.90 1.63 15.74
CA ILE A 16 -6.33 2.84 16.37
C ILE A 16 -6.49 2.80 17.90
N THR A 17 -7.61 2.27 18.39
CA THR A 17 -7.90 2.19 19.83
C THR A 17 -7.04 1.11 20.52
N GLU A 18 -7.03 -0.09 19.97
CA GLU A 18 -6.47 -1.28 20.60
C GLU A 18 -4.97 -1.50 20.31
N ASP A 19 -4.48 -1.08 19.13
CA ASP A 19 -3.13 -1.36 18.66
C ASP A 19 -2.25 -0.11 18.79
N ALA A 20 -1.21 -0.19 19.63
CA ALA A 20 -0.31 0.95 19.86
C ALA A 20 0.39 1.40 18.57
N ASN A 21 0.66 0.50 17.62
CA ASN A 21 1.34 0.82 16.37
C ASN A 21 0.50 1.70 15.42
N TRP A 22 -0.81 1.80 15.65
CA TRP A 22 -1.73 2.56 14.81
C TRP A 22 -2.06 3.96 15.37
N ARG A 23 -1.51 4.32 16.54
CA ARG A 23 -1.85 5.58 17.21
C ARG A 23 -1.15 6.81 16.63
N ASP A 24 0.09 6.65 16.19
CA ASP A 24 0.93 7.76 15.71
C ASP A 24 1.03 7.83 14.18
N ILE A 25 0.04 7.26 13.47
CA ILE A 25 -0.01 7.26 12.01
C ILE A 25 -1.29 7.94 11.49
N ARG A 26 -1.18 8.63 10.36
CA ARG A 26 -2.33 9.19 9.66
C ARG A 26 -2.93 8.12 8.74
N VAL A 27 -4.10 7.61 9.10
CA VAL A 27 -4.85 6.66 8.27
C VAL A 27 -5.85 7.40 7.39
N VAL A 28 -5.79 7.19 6.07
CA VAL A 28 -6.72 7.77 5.09
C VAL A 28 -7.42 6.64 4.36
N LEU A 29 -8.76 6.63 4.37
CA LEU A 29 -9.58 5.65 3.68
C LEU A 29 -10.33 6.32 2.51
N SER A 30 -9.94 6.00 1.28
CA SER A 30 -10.68 6.39 0.07
C SER A 30 -11.48 5.19 -0.45
N GLY A 31 -12.78 5.17 -0.12
CA GLY A 31 -13.68 4.06 -0.48
C GLY A 31 -14.26 4.16 -1.88
N HIS A 32 -15.23 3.28 -2.15
CA HIS A 32 -15.97 3.23 -3.41
C HIS A 32 -16.90 4.43 -3.68
N GLU A 33 -17.17 5.24 -2.65
CA GLU A 33 -17.97 6.48 -2.75
C GLU A 33 -17.28 7.53 -3.63
N VAL A 34 -15.95 7.50 -3.69
CA VAL A 34 -15.14 8.41 -4.50
C VAL A 34 -14.91 7.76 -5.86
N PRO A 35 -15.12 8.45 -6.99
CA PRO A 35 -14.85 7.90 -8.31
C PRO A 35 -13.35 7.65 -8.53
N GLY A 36 -13.03 6.73 -9.44
CA GLY A 36 -11.65 6.41 -9.83
C GLY A 36 -11.09 5.13 -9.20
N GLU A 37 -10.09 4.58 -9.90
CA GLU A 37 -9.39 3.34 -9.51
C GLU A 37 -8.43 3.58 -8.34
N GLY A 38 -8.14 2.53 -7.58
CA GLY A 38 -7.33 2.62 -6.37
C GLY A 38 -5.92 3.17 -6.63
N GLU A 39 -5.24 2.66 -7.67
CA GLU A 39 -3.89 3.09 -8.02
C GLU A 39 -3.82 4.56 -8.45
N HIS A 40 -4.82 5.02 -9.21
CA HIS A 40 -4.90 6.40 -9.65
C HIS A 40 -5.20 7.36 -8.50
N LYS A 41 -6.06 6.97 -7.54
CA LYS A 41 -6.30 7.75 -6.32
C LYS A 41 -5.04 7.90 -5.48
N ILE A 42 -4.24 6.86 -5.38
CA ILE A 42 -2.97 6.90 -4.64
C ILE A 42 -1.98 7.84 -5.35
N MET A 43 -1.83 7.72 -6.68
CA MET A 43 -0.95 8.64 -7.41
C MET A 43 -1.42 10.08 -7.36
N GLU A 44 -2.73 10.34 -7.39
CA GLU A 44 -3.29 11.66 -7.18
C GLU A 44 -2.91 12.20 -5.79
N TYR A 45 -3.07 11.39 -4.74
CA TYR A 45 -2.70 11.78 -3.37
C TYR A 45 -1.20 12.13 -3.25
N ILE A 46 -0.31 11.32 -3.84
CA ILE A 46 1.14 11.59 -3.83
C ILE A 46 1.46 12.90 -4.57
N ARG A 47 0.87 13.10 -5.76
CA ARG A 47 1.06 14.32 -6.56
C ARG A 47 0.58 15.58 -5.84
N LEU A 48 -0.59 15.52 -5.21
CA LEU A 48 -1.16 16.64 -4.43
C LEU A 48 -0.34 16.93 -3.18
N SER A 49 0.18 15.90 -2.52
CA SER A 49 1.05 16.03 -1.36
C SER A 49 2.37 16.70 -1.73
N ARG A 50 2.97 16.31 -2.86
CA ARG A 50 4.21 16.91 -3.38
C ARG A 50 4.05 18.37 -3.81
N ALA A 51 2.85 18.75 -4.25
CA ALA A 51 2.56 20.13 -4.63
C ALA A 51 2.44 21.08 -3.41
N GLN A 52 2.39 20.55 -2.19
CA GLN A 52 2.34 21.38 -0.98
C GLN A 52 3.72 22.02 -0.68
N PRO A 53 3.74 23.26 -0.18
CA PRO A 53 4.98 23.98 0.09
C PRO A 53 5.83 23.37 1.22
N ASP A 54 5.21 22.59 2.10
CA ASP A 54 5.82 21.91 3.25
C ASP A 54 6.22 20.45 2.97
N TYR A 55 6.13 20.01 1.71
CA TYR A 55 6.47 18.65 1.34
C TYR A 55 7.97 18.36 1.53
N ASN A 56 8.27 17.29 2.27
CA ASN A 56 9.64 16.82 2.40
C ASN A 56 10.02 15.97 1.16
N PRO A 57 11.04 16.37 0.37
CA PRO A 57 11.44 15.65 -0.83
C PRO A 57 12.04 14.25 -0.56
N ASN A 58 12.42 13.97 0.69
CA ASN A 58 12.99 12.68 1.11
C ASN A 58 11.96 11.74 1.76
N VAL A 59 10.66 11.99 1.58
CA VAL A 59 9.63 11.03 2.00
C VAL A 59 9.83 9.70 1.30
N ARG A 60 9.74 8.62 2.07
CA ARG A 60 9.87 7.25 1.57
C ARG A 60 8.49 6.68 1.32
N HIS A 61 8.18 6.39 0.07
CA HIS A 61 6.90 5.82 -0.35
C HIS A 61 7.03 4.30 -0.47
N CYS A 62 6.05 3.58 0.05
CA CYS A 62 5.91 2.13 -0.15
C CYS A 62 4.50 1.82 -0.63
N LEU A 63 4.38 1.25 -1.83
CA LEU A 63 3.11 0.88 -2.43
C LEU A 63 2.98 -0.63 -2.47
N TYR A 64 1.83 -1.13 -1.99
CA TYR A 64 1.51 -2.55 -1.99
C TYR A 64 0.59 -2.89 -3.16
N GLY A 65 0.94 -3.92 -3.91
CA GLY A 65 0.07 -4.48 -4.94
C GLY A 65 0.80 -5.47 -5.85
N LEU A 66 0.03 -6.28 -6.58
CA LEU A 66 0.58 -7.31 -7.47
C LEU A 66 0.73 -6.83 -8.91
N ASP A 67 0.05 -5.75 -9.27
CA ASP A 67 -0.03 -5.25 -10.64
C ASP A 67 1.32 -4.72 -11.12
N ALA A 68 1.61 -4.96 -12.41
CA ALA A 68 2.85 -4.51 -13.03
C ALA A 68 2.85 -2.98 -13.24
N ASP A 69 1.67 -2.39 -13.37
CA ASP A 69 1.49 -0.96 -13.65
C ASP A 69 2.00 -0.08 -12.50
N LEU A 70 1.97 -0.60 -11.27
CA LEU A 70 2.53 0.06 -10.09
C LEU A 70 4.03 0.36 -10.21
N VAL A 71 4.77 -0.44 -11.00
CA VAL A 71 6.19 -0.17 -11.33
C VAL A 71 6.31 1.10 -12.14
N MET A 72 5.49 1.21 -13.20
CA MET A 72 5.53 2.38 -14.07
C MET A 72 5.03 3.63 -13.34
N LEU A 73 3.96 3.51 -12.55
CA LEU A 73 3.44 4.61 -11.73
C LEU A 73 4.47 5.10 -10.71
N GLY A 74 5.18 4.18 -10.05
CA GLY A 74 6.28 4.51 -9.14
C GLY A 74 7.41 5.27 -9.85
N LEU A 75 7.81 4.85 -11.05
CA LEU A 75 8.85 5.55 -11.82
C LEU A 75 8.42 6.95 -12.28
N LEU A 76 7.16 7.10 -12.70
CA LEU A 76 6.59 8.39 -13.14
C LEU A 76 6.39 9.38 -11.98
N SER A 77 6.43 8.91 -10.73
CA SER A 77 6.41 9.80 -9.57
C SER A 77 7.67 10.67 -9.50
N HIS A 78 8.83 10.20 -9.98
CA HIS A 78 10.12 10.85 -9.77
C HIS A 78 10.50 11.10 -8.30
N ASP A 79 9.91 10.36 -7.35
CA ASP A 79 10.34 10.41 -5.95
C ASP A 79 11.61 9.53 -5.75
N PRO A 80 12.65 10.02 -5.06
CA PRO A 80 13.93 9.32 -4.94
C PRO A 80 13.85 8.03 -4.11
N HIS A 81 12.86 7.93 -3.23
CA HIS A 81 12.68 6.81 -2.32
C HIS A 81 11.30 6.17 -2.49
N PHE A 82 11.16 5.34 -3.52
CA PHE A 82 9.92 4.63 -3.82
C PHE A 82 10.14 3.12 -3.84
N CYS A 83 9.31 2.36 -3.11
CA CYS A 83 9.42 0.91 -3.01
C CYS A 83 8.08 0.23 -3.29
N LEU A 84 8.13 -0.96 -3.89
CA LEU A 84 6.97 -1.80 -4.13
C LEU A 84 7.03 -3.05 -3.25
N LEU A 85 6.00 -3.24 -2.45
CA LEU A 85 5.81 -4.47 -1.68
C LEU A 85 4.92 -5.42 -2.49
N ARG A 86 5.51 -6.51 -2.98
CA ARG A 86 4.84 -7.53 -3.80
C ARG A 86 5.00 -8.90 -3.16
N GLU A 87 3.96 -9.73 -3.25
CA GLU A 87 4.06 -11.12 -2.84
C GLU A 87 4.82 -11.95 -3.89
N GLU A 88 5.49 -13.02 -3.46
CA GLU A 88 6.20 -13.92 -4.35
C GLU A 88 5.21 -14.71 -5.21
N VAL A 89 5.31 -14.58 -6.53
CA VAL A 89 4.58 -15.41 -7.48
C VAL A 89 5.42 -16.65 -7.81
N LYS A 90 5.00 -17.82 -7.30
CA LYS A 90 5.67 -19.09 -7.59
C LYS A 90 5.21 -19.62 -8.94
N PHE A 91 6.11 -19.58 -9.93
CA PHE A 91 5.87 -20.17 -11.25
C PHE A 91 6.29 -21.64 -11.24
N GLY A 92 5.33 -22.55 -11.43
CA GLY A 92 5.59 -24.00 -11.51
C GLY A 92 4.33 -24.83 -11.22
N PRO A 93 4.29 -26.12 -11.61
CA PRO A 93 3.16 -26.99 -11.28
C PRO A 93 2.96 -27.04 -9.77
N ALA A 94 1.72 -26.90 -9.32
CA ALA A 94 1.36 -26.91 -7.89
C ALA A 94 1.78 -28.23 -7.24
N THR A 95 3.01 -28.30 -6.72
CA THR A 95 3.45 -29.45 -5.94
C THR A 95 2.72 -29.40 -4.60
N LYS A 96 1.77 -30.32 -4.38
CA LYS A 96 1.26 -30.60 -3.04
C LYS A 96 2.44 -30.99 -2.15
N LYS A 97 2.90 -30.11 -1.27
CA LYS A 97 3.80 -30.50 -0.17
C LYS A 97 3.31 -30.00 1.18
N LYS A 98 3.20 -30.98 2.08
CA LYS A 98 2.93 -30.88 3.51
C LYS A 98 3.97 -30.00 4.20
N GLY A 99 3.50 -29.08 5.05
CA GLY A 99 4.17 -28.61 6.26
C GLY A 99 5.52 -27.89 6.11
N GLY A 100 5.52 -26.58 6.43
CA GLY A 100 6.74 -25.85 6.82
C GLY A 100 7.19 -24.75 5.86
N GLY A 101 6.37 -23.73 5.63
CA GLY A 101 6.76 -22.54 4.87
C GLY A 101 7.49 -21.52 5.75
N ARG A 102 8.81 -21.36 5.54
CA ARG A 102 9.57 -20.23 6.07
C ARG A 102 9.29 -19.03 5.16
N LEU A 103 8.62 -17.98 5.66
CA LEU A 103 8.38 -16.74 4.91
C LEU A 103 9.74 -16.08 4.62
N SER A 104 10.24 -16.23 3.39
CA SER A 104 11.33 -15.39 2.88
C SER A 104 10.74 -14.04 2.51
N ILE A 105 10.67 -13.12 3.46
CA ILE A 105 10.49 -11.69 3.16
C ILE A 105 11.77 -11.26 2.46
N CYS A 106 11.69 -11.09 1.14
CA CYS A 106 12.76 -10.49 0.36
C CYS A 106 12.79 -8.99 0.69
N TYR A 107 13.52 -8.62 1.74
CA TYR A 107 13.87 -7.23 2.00
C TYR A 107 14.84 -6.77 0.91
N ILE A 108 14.33 -6.23 -0.19
CA ILE A 108 15.13 -5.34 -1.04
C ILE A 108 15.05 -3.96 -0.40
N PHE A 109 15.89 -3.74 0.61
CA PHE A 109 16.34 -2.42 1.02
C PHE A 109 17.87 -2.48 1.12
N ARG A 110 18.53 -1.92 0.12
CA ARG A 110 19.89 -1.40 0.24
C ARG A 110 19.83 0.09 -0.06
#